data_AF-A0A8I1WHH6-F1
#
_entry.id   AF-A0A8I1WHH6-F1
#
_cell.length_a   1.000
_cell.length_b   1.000
_cell.length_c   1.000
_cell.angle_alpha   90.00
_cell.angle_beta   90.00
_cell.angle_gamma   90.00
#
_symmetry.space_group_name_H-M   'P 1'
#
loop_
_entity.id
_entity.type
_entity.pdbx_description
1 polymer ?
#
loop_
_entity_poly.entity_id
_entity_poly.type
_entity_poly.pdbx_seq_one_letter_code
_entity_poly.pdbx_strand_id
1 'polypeptide(L)'
;MTAAEQLSFLPDINEKEVRNLVIKELKTYRSLKIQAENRREQKEKGVIGLFPQLRKSTEYNELKVKQMDRALKQCLDQDEYSIIEKKYLSPEKIKDLEIMIELGLKRDKFYQVKRQAIYNIATALGII
;
A
#
# COMPACT_ATOMS: atom_id res chain seq x y z
N MET A 1 19.94 -12.92 -29.21
CA MET A 1 19.39 -12.73 -27.85
C MET A 1 17.89 -12.53 -27.98
N THR A 2 17.09 -13.49 -27.54
CA THR A 2 15.63 -13.40 -27.50
C THR A 2 15.18 -12.57 -26.30
N ALA A 3 13.98 -11.99 -26.32
CA ALA A 3 13.43 -11.26 -25.17
C ALA A 3 13.35 -12.12 -23.89
N ALA A 4 13.20 -13.44 -24.06
CA ALA A 4 13.24 -14.42 -22.96
C ALA A 4 14.65 -14.56 -22.35
N GLU A 5 15.71 -14.56 -23.16
CA GLU A 5 17.10 -14.57 -22.68
C GLU A 5 17.48 -13.25 -21.97
N GLN A 6 16.81 -12.15 -22.29
CA GLN A 6 17.05 -10.84 -21.68
C GLN A 6 16.39 -10.71 -20.29
N LEU A 7 15.27 -11.42 -20.06
CA LEU A 7 14.57 -11.49 -18.77
C LEU A 7 15.28 -12.40 -17.76
N SER A 8 16.04 -13.41 -18.21
CA SER A 8 16.83 -14.30 -17.35
C SER A 8 18.05 -13.62 -16.67
N PHE A 9 18.33 -12.35 -16.98
CA PHE A 9 19.39 -11.56 -16.32
C PHE A 9 18.90 -10.75 -15.12
N LEU A 10 17.59 -10.71 -14.86
CA LEU A 10 17.07 -10.07 -13.65
C LEU A 10 17.28 -10.99 -12.44
N PRO A 11 17.83 -10.49 -11.32
CA PRO A 11 17.98 -11.30 -10.13
C PRO A 11 16.62 -11.78 -9.63
N ASP A 12 16.56 -13.00 -9.11
CA ASP A 12 15.36 -13.54 -8.48
C ASP A 12 14.86 -12.57 -7.40
N ILE A 13 13.61 -12.12 -7.56
CA ILE A 13 12.99 -11.20 -6.62
C ILE A 13 12.65 -11.96 -5.33
N ASN A 14 13.18 -11.49 -4.21
CA ASN A 14 12.85 -12.05 -2.90
C ASN A 14 11.41 -11.69 -2.50
N GLU A 15 10.47 -12.63 -2.65
CA GLU A 15 9.06 -12.37 -2.37
C GLU A 15 8.80 -11.89 -0.93
N LYS A 16 9.60 -12.38 0.03
CA LYS A 16 9.48 -11.98 1.43
C LYS A 16 9.87 -10.51 1.61
N GLU A 17 10.89 -10.06 0.88
CA GLU A 17 11.34 -8.67 0.89
C GLU A 17 10.29 -7.75 0.27
N VAL A 18 9.78 -8.08 -0.92
CA VAL A 18 8.69 -7.33 -1.58
C VAL A 18 7.49 -7.19 -0.66
N ARG A 19 7.03 -8.30 -0.09
CA ARG A 19 5.91 -8.30 0.86
C ARG A 19 6.18 -7.39 2.05
N ASN A 20 7.36 -7.48 2.65
CA ASN A 20 7.69 -6.68 3.83
C ASN A 20 7.76 -5.18 3.52
N LEU A 21 8.32 -4.82 2.36
CA LEU A 21 8.37 -3.43 1.88
C LEU A 21 6.98 -2.87 1.63
N VAL A 22 6.13 -3.59 0.90
CA VAL A 22 4.75 -3.15 0.63
C VAL A 22 3.96 -3.00 1.93
N ILE A 23 4.04 -3.96 2.86
CA ILE A 23 3.36 -3.86 4.15
C ILE A 23 3.84 -2.64 4.95
N LYS A 24 5.14 -2.33 4.89
CA LYS A 24 5.69 -1.14 5.55
C LYS A 24 5.11 0.15 4.94
N GLU A 25 5.11 0.25 3.62
CA GLU A 25 4.56 1.43 2.91
C GLU A 25 3.05 1.58 3.16
N LEU A 26 2.26 0.50 3.19
CA LEU A 26 0.83 0.53 3.54
C LEU A 26 0.59 1.08 4.96
N LYS A 27 1.40 0.66 5.93
CA LYS A 27 1.31 1.16 7.31
C LYS A 27 1.69 2.64 7.40
N THR A 28 2.77 3.05 6.71
CA THR A 28 3.19 4.45 6.65
C THR A 28 2.12 5.32 5.98
N TYR A 29 1.51 4.82 4.90
CA TYR A 29 0.44 5.51 4.18
C TYR A 29 -0.72 5.92 5.09
N ARG A 30 -1.13 5.09 6.05
CA ARG A 30 -2.18 5.46 7.02
C ARG A 30 -1.88 6.77 7.74
N SER A 31 -0.66 6.92 8.25
CA SER A 31 -0.23 8.13 8.93
C SER A 31 -0.08 9.31 7.96
N LEU A 32 0.42 9.06 6.74
CA LEU A 32 0.57 10.10 5.74
C LEU A 32 -0.78 10.63 5.23
N LYS A 33 -1.78 9.77 5.12
CA LYS A 33 -3.14 10.15 4.71
C LYS A 33 -3.77 11.12 5.71
N ILE A 34 -3.72 10.79 7.00
CA ILE A 34 -4.17 11.68 8.07
C ILE A 34 -3.36 12.98 8.09
N GLN A 35 -2.04 12.92 7.88
CA GLN A 35 -1.21 14.12 7.76
C GLN A 35 -1.67 15.02 6.60
N ALA A 36 -2.03 14.44 5.46
CA ALA A 36 -2.51 15.18 4.30
C ALA A 36 -3.87 15.85 4.57
N GLU A 37 -4.80 15.14 5.23
CA GLU A 37 -6.10 15.68 5.65
C GLU A 37 -5.94 16.85 6.62
N ASN A 38 -5.16 16.67 7.70
CA ASN A 38 -4.87 17.72 8.68
C ASN A 38 -4.24 18.98 8.04
N ARG A 39 -3.39 18.79 7.02
CA ARG A 39 -2.78 19.91 6.28
C ARG A 39 -3.78 20.62 5.39
N ARG A 40 -4.70 19.90 4.77
CA ARG A 40 -5.77 20.49 3.98
C ARG A 40 -6.63 21.39 4.87
N GLU A 41 -7.03 20.91 6.04
CA GLU A 41 -7.78 21.69 7.04
C GLU A 41 -7.03 22.95 7.48
N GLN A 42 -5.72 22.82 7.75
CA GLN A 42 -4.86 23.97 8.09
C GLN A 42 -4.82 25.01 6.96
N LYS A 43 -4.63 24.58 5.70
CA LYS A 43 -4.62 25.46 4.53
C LYS A 43 -5.95 26.18 4.36
N GLU A 44 -7.07 25.47 4.50
CA GLU A 44 -8.43 26.05 4.41
C GLU A 44 -8.71 27.11 5.49
N LYS A 45 -8.09 26.96 6.67
CA LYS A 45 -8.21 27.92 7.79
C LYS A 45 -7.10 28.97 7.83
N GLY A 46 -6.17 28.98 6.87
CA GLY A 46 -5.02 29.88 6.87
C GLY A 46 -4.04 29.67 8.03
N VAL A 47 -4.07 28.50 8.67
CA VAL A 47 -3.19 28.16 9.79
C VAL A 47 -1.88 27.58 9.25
N ILE A 48 -0.76 28.16 9.65
CA ILE A 48 0.58 27.69 9.26
C ILE A 48 1.32 27.23 10.51
N GLY A 49 1.88 26.02 10.45
CA GLY A 49 2.76 25.52 11.52
C GLY A 49 2.02 25.19 12.81
N LEU A 50 0.80 24.64 12.73
CA LEU A 50 -0.01 24.26 13.90
C LEU A 50 0.75 23.38 14.92
N PHE A 51 1.64 22.52 14.41
CA PHE A 51 2.54 21.70 15.21
C PHE A 51 4.00 21.90 14.78
N PRO A 52 4.97 21.80 15.72
CA PRO A 52 6.40 21.82 15.39
C PRO A 52 6.78 20.72 14.40
N GLN A 53 7.68 21.03 13.46
CA GLN A 53 8.18 20.06 12.47
C GLN A 53 9.68 19.84 12.65
N LEU A 54 10.07 18.59 12.92
CA LEU A 54 11.47 18.19 12.98
C LEU A 54 12.08 17.95 11.59
N ARG A 55 11.25 17.74 10.56
CA ARG A 55 11.67 17.45 9.18
C ARG A 55 10.78 18.17 8.18
N LYS A 56 11.39 18.75 7.13
CA LYS A 56 10.69 19.38 6.01
C LYS A 56 10.52 18.39 4.86
N SER A 57 9.62 17.41 4.99
CA SER A 57 9.32 16.41 3.96
C SER A 57 7.87 16.48 3.45
N THR A 58 7.28 17.66 3.52
CA THR A 58 5.85 17.91 3.29
C THR A 58 5.39 17.47 1.91
N GLU A 59 6.06 17.93 0.85
CA GLU A 59 5.68 17.66 -0.54
C GLU A 59 5.88 16.20 -0.92
N TYR A 60 6.98 15.60 -0.48
CA TYR A 60 7.27 14.18 -0.69
C TYR A 60 6.19 13.28 -0.10
N ASN A 61 5.73 13.60 1.11
CA ASN A 61 4.67 12.86 1.79
C ASN A 61 3.32 12.98 1.05
N GLU A 62 2.97 14.18 0.57
CA GLU A 62 1.76 14.39 -0.23
C GLU A 62 1.80 13.60 -1.54
N LEU A 63 2.97 13.53 -2.21
CA LEU A 63 3.15 12.72 -3.42
C LEU A 63 3.00 11.23 -3.13
N LYS A 64 3.59 10.73 -2.04
CA LYS A 64 3.42 9.33 -1.60
C LYS A 64 1.94 8.97 -1.38
N VAL A 65 1.18 9.84 -0.72
CA VAL A 65 -0.28 9.61 -0.52
C VAL A 65 -0.99 9.51 -1.86
N LYS A 66 -0.77 10.45 -2.79
CA LYS A 66 -1.41 10.44 -4.11
C LYS A 66 -1.07 9.18 -4.92
N GLN A 67 0.18 8.71 -4.87
CA GLN A 67 0.59 7.51 -5.58
C GLN A 67 -0.02 6.25 -4.97
N MET A 68 -0.02 6.14 -3.64
CA MET A 68 -0.66 5.02 -2.93
C MET A 68 -2.18 5.00 -3.14
N ASP A 69 -2.84 6.16 -3.10
CA ASP A 69 -4.28 6.26 -3.39
C ASP A 69 -4.61 5.72 -4.79
N ARG A 70 -3.80 6.07 -5.79
CA ARG A 70 -3.97 5.55 -7.15
C ARG A 70 -3.72 4.05 -7.23
N ALA A 71 -2.64 3.56 -6.62
CA ALA A 71 -2.35 2.13 -6.59
C ALA A 71 -3.54 1.37 -5.97
N LEU A 72 -3.95 1.73 -4.76
CA LEU A 72 -5.05 1.04 -4.05
C LEU A 72 -6.37 1.06 -4.83
N LYS A 73 -6.70 2.16 -5.53
CA LYS A 73 -7.99 2.31 -6.23
C LYS A 73 -8.01 1.77 -7.66
N GLN A 74 -6.86 1.69 -8.32
CA GLN A 74 -6.80 1.43 -9.76
C GLN A 74 -6.10 0.12 -10.12
N CYS A 75 -5.24 -0.44 -9.25
CA CYS A 75 -4.52 -1.69 -9.54
C CYS A 75 -5.09 -2.92 -8.84
N LEU A 76 -6.06 -2.73 -7.93
CA LEU A 76 -6.64 -3.82 -7.15
C LEU A 76 -8.09 -4.08 -7.58
N ASP A 77 -8.45 -5.36 -7.69
CA ASP A 77 -9.85 -5.76 -7.73
C ASP A 77 -10.52 -5.64 -6.34
N GLN A 78 -11.82 -5.92 -6.28
CA GLN A 78 -12.60 -5.76 -5.05
C GLN A 78 -12.13 -6.68 -3.91
N ASP A 79 -11.77 -7.93 -4.21
CA ASP A 79 -11.31 -8.89 -3.20
C ASP A 79 -9.90 -8.53 -2.73
N GLU A 80 -9.02 -8.18 -3.67
CA GLU A 80 -7.67 -7.68 -3.41
C GLU A 80 -7.69 -6.44 -2.50
N TYR A 81 -8.49 -5.43 -2.86
CA TYR A 81 -8.65 -4.22 -2.07
C TYR A 81 -9.19 -4.54 -0.68
N SER A 82 -10.23 -5.39 -0.58
CA SER A 82 -10.86 -5.74 0.70
C SER A 82 -9.89 -6.44 1.64
N ILE A 83 -9.05 -7.34 1.12
CA ILE A 83 -7.99 -8.00 1.91
C ILE A 83 -6.95 -6.98 2.39
N ILE A 84 -6.48 -6.09 1.51
CA ILE A 84 -5.47 -5.09 1.85
C ILE A 84 -5.99 -4.10 2.88
N GLU A 85 -7.21 -3.61 2.69
CA GLU A 85 -7.87 -2.66 3.57
C GLU A 85 -8.02 -3.24 4.98
N LYS A 86 -8.70 -4.38 5.10
CA LYS A 86 -8.95 -5.03 6.40
C LYS A 86 -7.66 -5.44 7.09
N LYS A 87 -6.67 -5.92 6.35
CA LYS A 87 -5.44 -6.47 6.95
C LYS A 87 -4.42 -5.40 7.34
N TYR A 88 -4.28 -4.35 6.54
CA TYR A 88 -3.15 -3.44 6.64
C TYR A 88 -3.54 -1.97 6.81
N LEU A 89 -4.71 -1.56 6.32
CA LEU A 89 -5.17 -0.17 6.40
C LEU A 89 -6.09 0.08 7.61
N SER A 90 -6.79 -0.94 8.09
CA SER A 90 -7.61 -0.87 9.29
C SER A 90 -6.77 -0.56 10.55
N PRO A 91 -7.29 0.26 11.50
CA PRO A 91 -6.71 0.37 12.83
C PRO A 91 -6.78 -0.92 13.64
N GLU A 92 -7.73 -1.79 13.32
CA GLU A 92 -7.95 -3.06 14.01
C GLU A 92 -7.06 -4.16 13.44
N LYS A 93 -6.57 -5.05 14.32
CA LYS A 93 -5.81 -6.22 13.92
C LYS A 93 -6.77 -7.38 13.62
N ILE A 94 -7.22 -7.46 12.37
CA ILE A 94 -8.13 -8.52 11.92
C ILE A 94 -7.33 -9.78 11.55
N LYS A 95 -7.80 -10.96 11.99
CA LYS A 95 -7.15 -12.23 11.65
C LYS A 95 -7.44 -12.62 10.20
N ASP A 96 -6.50 -13.33 9.58
CA ASP A 96 -6.69 -13.81 8.21
C ASP A 96 -7.95 -14.70 8.11
N LEU A 97 -8.25 -15.50 9.15
CA LEU A 97 -9.46 -16.33 9.22
C LEU A 97 -10.75 -15.52 9.18
N GLU A 98 -10.81 -14.40 9.90
CA GLU A 98 -11.99 -13.54 9.93
C GLU A 98 -12.25 -12.93 8.55
N ILE A 99 -11.19 -12.44 7.89
CA ILE A 99 -11.27 -11.90 6.51
C ILE A 99 -11.68 -13.01 5.53
N MET A 100 -11.14 -14.23 5.66
CA MET A 100 -11.52 -15.37 4.82
C MET A 100 -13.00 -15.72 4.94
N ILE A 101 -13.52 -15.78 6.16
CA ILE A 101 -14.94 -16.07 6.43
C ILE A 101 -15.82 -14.96 5.85
N GLU A 102 -15.46 -13.70 6.09
CA GLU A 102 -16.22 -12.55 5.61
C GLU A 102 -16.30 -12.49 4.08
N LEU A 103 -15.19 -12.76 3.39
CA LEU A 103 -15.14 -12.77 1.92
C LEU A 103 -15.61 -14.09 1.30
N GLY A 104 -15.97 -15.10 2.10
CA GLY A 104 -16.33 -16.43 1.58
C GLY A 104 -15.21 -17.16 0.84
N LEU A 105 -13.94 -16.81 1.13
CA LEU A 105 -12.77 -17.34 0.43
C LEU A 105 -12.20 -18.59 1.09
N LYS A 106 -11.91 -19.61 0.28
CA LYS A 106 -11.08 -20.74 0.70
C LYS A 106 -9.65 -20.29 0.96
N ARG A 107 -8.96 -20.99 1.86
CA ARG A 107 -7.59 -20.67 2.31
C ARG A 107 -6.62 -20.39 1.17
N ASP A 108 -6.54 -21.29 0.20
CA ASP A 108 -5.54 -21.18 -0.87
C ASP A 108 -5.85 -20.00 -1.80
N LYS A 109 -7.13 -19.78 -2.10
CA LYS A 109 -7.58 -18.61 -2.87
C LYS A 109 -7.28 -17.31 -2.14
N PHE A 110 -7.52 -17.24 -0.84
CA PHE A 110 -7.19 -16.07 -0.02
C PHE A 110 -5.70 -15.72 -0.09
N TYR A 111 -4.81 -16.69 0.11
CA TYR A 111 -3.36 -16.42 0.05
C TYR A 111 -2.88 -16.08 -1.37
N GLN A 112 -3.51 -16.64 -2.40
CA GLN A 112 -3.24 -16.27 -3.79
C GLN A 112 -3.62 -14.81 -4.07
N VAL A 113 -4.86 -14.41 -3.74
CA VAL A 113 -5.35 -13.03 -3.94
C VAL A 113 -4.53 -12.04 -3.12
N LYS A 114 -4.23 -12.37 -1.85
CA LYS A 114 -3.37 -11.55 -0.99
C LYS A 114 -1.96 -11.35 -1.58
N ARG A 115 -1.35 -12.41 -2.13
CA ARG A 115 -0.05 -12.33 -2.80
C ARG A 115 -0.15 -11.45 -4.05
N GLN A 116 -1.17 -11.66 -4.88
CA GLN A 116 -1.37 -10.88 -6.10
C GLN A 116 -1.54 -9.38 -5.81
N ALA A 117 -2.38 -9.02 -4.84
CA ALA A 117 -2.58 -7.64 -4.42
C ALA A 117 -1.26 -6.95 -4.01
N ILE A 118 -0.41 -7.66 -3.24
CA ILE A 118 0.90 -7.14 -2.83
C ILE A 118 1.80 -6.87 -4.05
N TYR A 119 1.81 -7.78 -5.03
CA TYR A 119 2.60 -7.63 -6.26
C TYR A 119 2.07 -6.53 -7.17
N ASN A 120 0.75 -6.37 -7.28
CA ASN A 120 0.13 -5.28 -8.04
C ASN A 120 0.51 -3.92 -7.43
N ILE A 121 0.50 -3.80 -6.10
CA ILE A 121 0.95 -2.59 -5.40
C ILE A 121 2.45 -2.36 -5.61
N ALA A 122 3.28 -3.41 -5.45
CA ALA A 122 4.72 -3.30 -5.65
C ALA A 122 5.07 -2.78 -7.05
N THR A 123 4.44 -3.34 -8.08
CA THR A 123 4.60 -2.95 -9.48
C THR A 123 4.11 -1.51 -9.70
N ALA A 124 2.91 -1.17 -9.23
CA ALA A 124 2.33 0.16 -9.40
C ALA A 124 3.15 1.28 -8.74
N LEU A 125 3.89 0.95 -7.67
CA LEU A 125 4.76 1.87 -6.94
C LEU A 125 6.23 1.81 -7.39
N GLY A 126 6.57 0.96 -8.36
CA GLY A 126 7.95 0.79 -8.85
C GLY A 126 8.92 0.21 -7.81
N ILE A 127 8.41 -0.63 -6.90
CA ILE A 127 9.23 -1.41 -5.95
C ILE A 127 9.89 -2.59 -6.66
N ILE A 128 9.24 -3.11 -7.70
CA ILE A 128 9.71 -4.16 -8.62
C ILE A 128 9.42 -3.77 -10.06
#